data_AF-A0A9D5VBE0-F1
#
_entry.id   AF-A0A9D5VBE0-F1
#
_cell.length_a   1.000
_cell.length_b   1.000
_cell.length_c   1.000
_cell.angle_alpha   90.00
_cell.angle_beta   90.00
_cell.angle_gamma   90.00
#
_symmetry.space_group_name_H-M   'P 1'
#
loop_
_entity.id
_entity.type
_entity.pdbx_description
1 polymer ?
#
loop_
_entity_poly.entity_id
_entity_poly.type
_entity_poly.pdbx_seq_one_letter_code
_entity_poly.pdbx_strand_id
1 'polypeptide(L)'
;MLVKGLGILVAALGLSLPADVWAQETNASGNGDKDIFWFDQSFKIMTCDLETTDSKCIGDPRTPLCAVETILASSIFEGEDRSDDRLRRVAIGEIPGPIENLKPAQYCGVREGYRVISLRQFLRDSLLPYPGRNLYGVQVGDVAITIEISPGCERRKCPPPDLSDNLSYILRKGPYGWYIFYGDNRYDLTDRNNLLWTCDGWPDGWTGPGPFPEYCPDPPQKP
;
A
#
# COMPACT_ATOMS: atom_id res chain seq x y z
N MET A 1 -57.95 -21.65 47.77
CA MET A 1 -56.90 -22.40 47.03
C MET A 1 -55.97 -21.33 46.44
N LEU A 2 -54.85 -20.88 47.03
CA LEU A 2 -53.70 -21.55 47.66
C LEU A 2 -53.10 -22.62 46.75
N VAL A 3 -52.09 -22.27 45.94
CA VAL A 3 -50.75 -22.90 45.86
C VAL A 3 -49.75 -21.96 45.14
N LYS A 4 -48.71 -21.53 45.90
CA LYS A 4 -47.26 -21.38 45.60
C LYS A 4 -46.83 -21.14 44.14
N GLY A 5 -46.08 -20.10 43.77
CA GLY A 5 -44.91 -19.53 44.44
C GLY A 5 -43.64 -20.29 44.06
N LEU A 6 -42.99 -19.93 42.94
CA LEU A 6 -41.63 -20.34 42.61
C LEU A 6 -40.84 -19.11 42.17
N GLY A 7 -40.08 -18.56 43.12
CA GLY A 7 -39.07 -17.54 42.84
C GLY A 7 -37.82 -18.22 42.29
N ILE A 8 -37.29 -17.66 41.20
CA ILE A 8 -35.94 -17.96 40.74
C ILE A 8 -35.07 -16.77 41.14
N LEU A 9 -34.32 -17.00 42.22
CA LEU A 9 -33.14 -16.25 42.62
C LEU A 9 -31.99 -16.76 41.73
N VAL A 10 -31.37 -15.91 40.92
CA VAL A 10 -30.02 -16.17 40.41
C VAL A 10 -29.16 -14.95 40.68
N ALA A 11 -28.06 -15.23 41.37
CA ALA A 11 -27.14 -14.33 42.01
C ALA A 11 -26.51 -13.30 41.06
N ALA A 12 -26.56 -12.04 41.47
CA ALA A 12 -25.66 -11.00 40.99
C ALA A 12 -24.26 -11.29 41.52
N LEU A 13 -23.41 -11.90 40.69
CA LEU A 13 -21.97 -11.96 40.93
C LEU A 13 -21.40 -10.57 40.62
N GLY A 14 -21.22 -9.78 41.68
CA GLY A 14 -20.40 -8.58 41.66
C GLY A 14 -18.94 -8.96 41.46
N LEU A 15 -18.44 -8.80 40.24
CA LEU A 15 -17.01 -8.68 39.99
C LEU A 15 -16.67 -7.19 40.01
N SER A 16 -16.14 -6.73 41.14
CA SER A 16 -15.42 -5.46 41.22
C SER A 16 -14.18 -5.58 40.34
N LEU A 17 -14.21 -4.98 39.15
CA LEU A 17 -13.01 -4.77 38.36
C LEU A 17 -12.19 -3.68 39.07
N PRO A 18 -10.93 -3.94 39.45
CA PRO A 18 -10.06 -2.89 39.96
C PRO A 18 -9.80 -1.87 38.85
N ALA A 19 -10.29 -0.66 39.05
CA ALA A 19 -9.97 0.50 38.25
C ALA A 19 -8.57 1.01 38.65
N ASP A 20 -7.51 0.28 38.29
CA ASP A 20 -6.12 0.73 38.49
C ASP A 20 -5.14 -0.11 37.64
N VAL A 21 -5.24 -0.04 36.31
CA VAL A 21 -4.13 -0.43 35.41
C VAL A 21 -4.19 0.43 34.13
N TRP A 22 -4.06 1.75 34.27
CA TRP A 22 -3.78 2.67 33.15
C TRP A 22 -2.65 3.62 33.56
N ALA A 23 -1.47 3.05 33.77
CA ALA A 23 -0.19 3.77 33.73
C ALA A 23 0.95 2.75 33.82
N GLN A 24 1.20 2.05 32.71
CA GLN A 24 2.56 1.64 32.41
C GLN A 24 2.96 2.36 31.13
N GLU A 25 3.68 3.47 31.30
CA GLU A 25 4.74 3.84 30.36
C GLU A 25 5.68 2.64 30.26
N THR A 26 5.40 1.74 29.32
CA THR A 26 6.45 0.88 28.80
C THR A 26 7.35 1.78 27.99
N ASN A 27 8.45 2.19 28.64
CA ASN A 27 9.68 2.54 27.96
C ASN A 27 10.11 1.35 27.09
N ALA A 28 9.50 1.23 25.91
CA ALA A 28 9.91 0.31 24.86
C ALA A 28 11.12 0.91 24.13
N SER A 29 12.21 1.04 24.88
CA SER A 29 13.54 1.20 24.33
C SER A 29 14.09 -0.20 24.05
N GLY A 30 14.08 -0.60 22.78
CA GLY A 30 14.96 -1.65 22.27
C GLY A 30 14.25 -2.88 21.71
N ASN A 31 14.31 -3.02 20.38
CA ASN A 31 14.11 -4.25 19.60
C ASN A 31 12.68 -4.78 19.40
N GLY A 32 11.77 -3.94 18.89
CA GLY A 32 10.50 -4.41 18.32
C GLY A 32 9.92 -3.40 17.33
N ASP A 33 10.40 -3.45 16.07
CA ASP A 33 9.77 -2.91 14.83
C ASP A 33 10.78 -2.80 13.67
N LYS A 34 11.72 -3.75 13.57
CA LYS A 34 12.70 -3.77 12.46
C LYS A 34 12.26 -4.59 11.25
N ASP A 35 11.09 -5.24 11.30
CA ASP A 35 10.69 -6.25 10.31
C ASP A 35 9.71 -5.79 9.23
N ILE A 36 9.28 -4.52 9.21
CA ILE A 36 8.34 -4.06 8.17
C ILE A 36 8.96 -3.07 7.16
N PHE A 37 10.01 -2.30 7.47
CA PHE A 37 10.48 -1.23 6.56
C PHE A 37 11.99 -0.94 6.52
N TRP A 38 12.85 -1.95 6.39
CA TRP A 38 14.11 -1.72 5.67
C TRP A 38 13.82 -1.82 4.16
N PHE A 39 13.39 -0.71 3.55
CA PHE A 39 13.43 -0.61 2.10
C PHE A 39 14.72 0.09 1.69
N ASP A 40 15.57 -0.66 1.02
CA ASP A 40 16.77 -0.11 0.41
C ASP A 40 16.35 0.69 -0.84
N GLN A 41 16.75 1.96 -0.90
CA GLN A 41 16.61 2.79 -2.10
C GLN A 41 17.59 2.37 -3.20
N SER A 42 18.34 1.28 -2.99
CA SER A 42 19.13 0.60 -4.01
C SER A 42 18.31 0.37 -5.26
N PHE A 43 18.97 0.58 -6.39
CA PHE A 43 18.45 0.23 -7.67
C PHE A 43 18.39 -1.29 -7.82
N LYS A 44 17.23 -1.82 -8.18
CA LYS A 44 16.94 -3.24 -8.38
C LYS A 44 16.68 -3.52 -9.84
N ILE A 45 17.12 -4.68 -10.31
CA ILE A 45 16.99 -5.08 -11.70
C ILE A 45 16.00 -6.24 -11.79
N MET A 46 15.01 -6.08 -12.66
CA MET A 46 14.11 -7.15 -13.05
C MET A 46 14.57 -7.75 -14.38
N THR A 47 14.85 -9.05 -14.33
CA THR A 47 15.25 -9.84 -15.49
C THR A 47 14.14 -10.82 -15.85
N CYS A 48 14.40 -11.62 -16.88
CA CYS A 48 13.43 -12.51 -17.48
C CYS A 48 13.43 -13.92 -16.88
N ASP A 49 14.22 -14.13 -15.83
CA ASP A 49 14.27 -15.35 -15.04
C ASP A 49 14.37 -15.00 -13.54
N LEU A 50 13.91 -15.91 -12.69
CA LEU A 50 13.89 -15.69 -11.25
C LEU A 50 15.28 -15.75 -10.59
N GLU A 51 16.27 -16.33 -11.27
CA GLU A 51 17.61 -16.53 -10.71
C GLU A 51 18.41 -15.22 -10.74
N THR A 52 18.28 -14.46 -11.83
CA THR A 52 19.07 -13.26 -12.10
C THR A 52 18.38 -11.96 -11.70
N THR A 53 17.06 -12.00 -11.44
CA THR A 53 16.30 -10.85 -10.92
C THR A 53 16.63 -10.60 -9.45
N ASP A 54 16.69 -9.33 -9.06
CA ASP A 54 16.98 -8.93 -7.69
C ASP A 54 15.77 -9.14 -6.75
N SER A 55 14.55 -9.20 -7.30
CA SER A 55 13.35 -9.53 -6.54
C SER A 55 13.31 -11.02 -6.16
N LYS A 56 12.91 -11.32 -4.93
CA LYS A 56 12.79 -12.70 -4.42
C LYS A 56 11.36 -13.10 -4.06
N CYS A 57 10.36 -12.31 -4.46
CA CYS A 57 8.96 -12.58 -4.14
C CYS A 57 8.00 -12.29 -5.31
N ILE A 58 8.50 -12.34 -6.55
CA ILE A 58 7.65 -12.31 -7.75
C ILE A 58 6.62 -13.45 -7.65
N GLY A 59 5.34 -13.10 -7.76
CA GLY A 59 4.23 -14.04 -7.67
C GLY A 59 3.80 -14.37 -6.24
N ASP A 60 4.48 -13.86 -5.20
CA ASP A 60 4.15 -14.04 -3.78
C ASP A 60 4.00 -12.69 -3.08
N PRO A 61 2.82 -12.05 -3.10
CA PRO A 61 2.63 -10.69 -2.61
C PRO A 61 2.48 -10.63 -1.08
N ARG A 62 3.41 -11.25 -0.35
CA ARG A 62 3.44 -11.30 1.12
C ARG A 62 3.73 -9.95 1.78
N THR A 63 4.40 -9.03 1.07
CA THR A 63 4.62 -7.62 1.48
C THR A 63 4.08 -6.65 0.41
N PRO A 64 3.91 -5.36 0.71
CA PRO A 64 3.53 -4.37 -0.30
C PRO A 64 4.51 -4.35 -1.48
N LEU A 65 5.82 -4.32 -1.20
CA LEU A 65 6.83 -4.32 -2.26
C LEU A 65 6.77 -5.57 -3.13
N CYS A 66 6.49 -6.75 -2.55
CA CYS A 66 6.32 -7.97 -3.34
C CYS A 66 5.13 -7.90 -4.30
N ALA A 67 4.04 -7.21 -3.94
CA ALA A 67 2.93 -6.97 -4.86
C ALA A 67 3.33 -6.04 -6.02
N VAL A 68 4.12 -5.00 -5.75
CA VAL A 68 4.70 -4.13 -6.79
C VAL A 68 5.64 -4.92 -7.70
N GLU A 69 6.57 -5.68 -7.16
CA GLU A 69 7.47 -6.51 -7.96
C GLU A 69 6.70 -7.55 -8.80
N THR A 70 5.60 -8.07 -8.28
CA THR A 70 4.73 -8.99 -9.04
C THR A 70 4.02 -8.31 -10.20
N ILE A 71 3.55 -7.06 -10.07
CA ILE A 71 2.95 -6.35 -11.21
C ILE A 71 3.99 -5.97 -12.26
N LEU A 72 5.19 -5.55 -11.82
CA LEU A 72 6.28 -5.22 -12.74
C LEU A 72 6.74 -6.47 -13.50
N ALA A 73 6.85 -7.60 -12.81
CA ALA A 73 7.13 -8.87 -13.46
C ALA A 73 6.08 -9.25 -14.51
N SER A 74 4.82 -8.83 -14.39
CA SER A 74 3.77 -9.22 -15.33
C SER A 74 3.99 -8.69 -16.76
N SER A 75 4.76 -7.61 -16.95
CA SER A 75 5.15 -7.12 -18.29
C SER A 75 6.37 -7.84 -18.88
N ILE A 76 7.10 -8.60 -18.05
CA ILE A 76 8.38 -9.24 -18.40
C ILE A 76 8.18 -10.75 -18.61
N PHE A 77 7.47 -11.38 -17.67
CA PHE A 77 7.15 -12.80 -17.67
C PHE A 77 5.84 -13.01 -18.43
N GLU A 78 5.92 -13.02 -19.76
CA GLU A 78 4.89 -13.67 -20.57
C GLU A 78 5.14 -15.18 -20.44
N GLY A 79 4.15 -15.94 -19.97
CA GLY A 79 4.22 -17.40 -20.00
C GLY A 79 4.40 -17.93 -21.44
N GLU A 80 4.29 -19.26 -21.64
CA GLU A 80 4.30 -19.83 -23.01
C GLU A 80 3.20 -19.25 -23.91
N ASP A 81 2.18 -18.62 -23.33
CA ASP A 81 1.14 -17.87 -24.02
C ASP A 81 1.13 -16.41 -23.52
N ARG A 82 1.01 -15.46 -24.45
CA ARG A 82 0.87 -14.01 -24.16
C ARG A 82 -0.42 -13.69 -23.39
N SER A 83 -1.28 -14.69 -23.21
CA SER A 83 -2.53 -14.63 -22.45
C SER A 83 -2.38 -14.96 -20.95
N ASP A 84 -1.20 -15.37 -20.48
CA ASP A 84 -1.00 -15.75 -19.07
C ASP A 84 -0.88 -14.54 -18.13
N ASP A 85 -2.03 -13.92 -17.83
CA ASP A 85 -2.17 -12.78 -16.91
C ASP A 85 -2.05 -13.18 -15.43
N ARG A 86 -1.58 -14.39 -15.08
CA ARG A 86 -1.60 -14.87 -13.69
C ARG A 86 -0.82 -13.96 -12.72
N LEU A 87 0.36 -13.48 -13.11
CA LEU A 87 1.12 -12.53 -12.28
C LEU A 87 0.33 -11.26 -12.00
N ARG A 88 -0.28 -10.68 -13.05
CA ARG A 88 -1.15 -9.51 -12.91
C ARG A 88 -2.31 -9.79 -11.95
N ARG A 89 -3.00 -10.91 -12.13
CA ARG A 89 -4.15 -11.32 -11.30
C ARG A 89 -3.76 -11.54 -9.84
N VAL A 90 -2.58 -12.10 -9.57
CA VAL A 90 -2.03 -12.19 -8.20
C VAL A 90 -1.72 -10.79 -7.66
N ALA A 91 -1.05 -9.93 -8.43
CA ALA A 91 -0.66 -8.59 -7.98
C ALA A 91 -1.86 -7.70 -7.62
N ILE A 92 -2.99 -7.84 -8.31
CA ILE A 92 -4.24 -7.10 -8.03
C ILE A 92 -5.18 -7.86 -7.07
N GLY A 93 -4.77 -9.02 -6.56
CA GLY A 93 -5.50 -9.75 -5.51
C GLY A 93 -6.70 -10.56 -5.99
N GLU A 94 -6.83 -10.84 -7.29
CA GLU A 94 -7.92 -11.66 -7.84
C GLU A 94 -7.76 -13.16 -7.55
N ILE A 95 -6.51 -13.65 -7.49
CA ILE A 95 -6.19 -15.05 -7.23
C ILE A 95 -5.06 -15.15 -6.20
N PRO A 96 -4.95 -16.26 -5.44
CA PRO A 96 -3.86 -16.46 -4.50
C PRO A 96 -2.50 -16.65 -5.18
N GLY A 97 -1.46 -16.11 -4.54
CA GLY A 97 -0.07 -16.57 -4.71
C GLY A 97 0.32 -17.60 -3.63
N PRO A 98 1.54 -18.16 -3.65
CA PRO A 98 2.59 -17.94 -4.65
C PRO A 98 2.25 -18.58 -6.02
N ILE A 99 2.80 -18.03 -7.10
CA ILE A 99 2.76 -18.72 -8.41
C ILE A 99 3.89 -19.74 -8.48
N GLU A 100 3.52 -21.01 -8.53
CA GLU A 100 4.45 -22.10 -8.79
C GLU A 100 4.80 -22.18 -10.29
N ASN A 101 6.04 -22.59 -10.58
CA ASN A 101 6.53 -22.88 -11.93
C ASN A 101 6.50 -21.69 -12.89
N LEU A 102 6.82 -20.48 -12.41
CA LEU A 102 7.09 -19.33 -13.28
C LEU A 102 8.21 -19.70 -14.25
N LYS A 103 7.88 -19.76 -15.54
CA LYS A 103 8.83 -20.06 -16.61
C LYS A 103 9.57 -18.77 -17.00
N PRO A 104 10.89 -18.84 -17.28
CA PRO A 104 11.60 -17.71 -17.86
C PRO A 104 11.00 -17.28 -19.20
N ALA A 105 10.93 -15.98 -19.44
CA ALA A 105 10.47 -15.47 -20.73
C ALA A 105 11.53 -15.70 -21.82
N GLN A 106 11.17 -16.38 -22.91
CA GLN A 106 12.08 -16.65 -24.02
C GLN A 106 12.45 -15.34 -24.75
N TYR A 107 13.71 -15.22 -25.18
CA TYR A 107 14.24 -14.08 -25.96
C TYR A 107 14.16 -12.71 -25.27
N CYS A 108 14.08 -12.70 -23.95
CA CYS A 108 13.97 -11.47 -23.19
C CYS A 108 15.38 -11.02 -22.76
N GLY A 109 15.91 -10.02 -23.47
CA GLY A 109 16.99 -9.19 -22.93
C GLY A 109 16.45 -8.42 -21.72
N VAL A 110 17.29 -8.23 -20.69
CA VAL A 110 16.99 -7.46 -19.46
C VAL A 110 16.05 -6.29 -19.76
N ARG A 111 14.93 -6.13 -19.03
CA ARG A 111 13.89 -5.17 -19.46
C ARG A 111 13.81 -3.93 -18.60
N GLU A 112 13.78 -4.07 -17.29
CA GLU A 112 13.39 -2.98 -16.40
C GLU A 112 14.23 -2.96 -15.13
N GLY A 113 14.64 -1.77 -14.72
CA GLY A 113 15.20 -1.53 -13.40
C GLY A 113 14.33 -0.54 -12.66
N TYR A 114 14.29 -0.63 -11.34
CA TYR A 114 13.48 0.27 -10.53
C TYR A 114 14.14 0.54 -9.19
N ARG A 115 13.74 1.65 -8.54
CA ARG A 115 14.02 1.88 -7.12
C ARG A 115 12.81 2.47 -6.43
N VAL A 116 12.67 2.20 -5.14
CA VAL A 116 11.66 2.86 -4.30
C VAL A 116 12.18 4.26 -3.98
N ILE A 117 11.44 5.29 -4.38
CA ILE A 117 11.80 6.69 -4.09
C ILE A 117 11.06 7.22 -2.86
N SER A 118 9.84 6.73 -2.62
CA SER A 118 9.06 7.15 -1.47
C SER A 118 8.05 6.10 -1.03
N LEU A 119 7.68 6.14 0.26
CA LEU A 119 6.72 5.25 0.88
C LEU A 119 5.90 6.02 1.91
N ARG A 120 4.59 5.77 1.94
CA ARG A 120 3.69 6.30 2.95
C ARG A 120 2.76 5.23 3.48
N GLN A 121 2.51 5.25 4.78
CA GLN A 121 1.54 4.36 5.42
C GLN A 121 0.42 5.17 6.03
N PHE A 122 -0.80 4.68 5.86
CA PHE A 122 -2.00 5.30 6.39
C PHE A 122 -2.39 4.59 7.68
N LEU A 123 -1.61 4.77 8.75
CA LEU A 123 -1.77 3.99 10.00
C LEU A 123 -2.94 4.44 10.91
N ARG A 124 -3.51 5.62 10.65
CA ARG A 124 -4.59 6.21 11.46
C ARG A 124 -5.38 7.22 10.63
N ASP A 125 -6.60 7.52 11.08
CA ASP A 125 -7.53 8.41 10.36
C ASP A 125 -6.94 9.80 10.08
N SER A 126 -6.12 10.34 10.99
CA SER A 126 -5.48 11.65 10.80
C SER A 126 -4.43 11.70 9.68
N LEU A 127 -4.05 10.55 9.13
CA LEU A 127 -3.16 10.45 7.97
C LEU A 127 -3.92 10.25 6.67
N LEU A 128 -5.24 9.99 6.73
CA LEU A 128 -6.07 9.81 5.56
C LEU A 128 -6.31 11.15 4.86
N PRO A 129 -6.54 11.11 3.54
CA PRO A 129 -7.04 12.27 2.81
C PRO A 129 -8.40 12.69 3.37
N TYR A 130 -8.72 13.98 3.25
CA TYR A 130 -10.06 14.46 3.58
C TYR A 130 -11.13 13.66 2.79
N PRO A 131 -12.26 13.24 3.37
CA PRO A 131 -13.23 12.37 2.70
C PRO A 131 -13.69 12.87 1.31
N GLY A 132 -13.91 14.17 1.14
CA GLY A 132 -14.28 14.77 -0.15
C GLY A 132 -13.14 14.84 -1.19
N ARG A 133 -11.91 14.51 -0.79
CA ARG A 133 -10.70 14.49 -1.63
C ARG A 133 -10.05 13.11 -1.68
N ASN A 134 -10.59 12.12 -0.96
CA ASN A 134 -10.13 10.75 -1.00
C ASN A 134 -10.60 10.02 -2.27
N LEU A 135 -10.24 10.57 -3.44
CA LEU A 135 -10.67 10.12 -4.76
C LEU A 135 -10.22 8.67 -5.05
N TYR A 136 -9.16 8.22 -4.38
CA TYR A 136 -8.60 6.89 -4.52
C TYR A 136 -9.02 5.95 -3.40
N GLY A 137 -10.01 6.30 -2.57
CA GLY A 137 -10.57 5.41 -1.55
C GLY A 137 -9.54 4.85 -0.57
N VAL A 138 -8.50 5.62 -0.23
CA VAL A 138 -7.46 5.26 0.74
C VAL A 138 -8.10 5.01 2.10
N GLN A 139 -7.69 3.96 2.79
CA GLN A 139 -8.19 3.61 4.12
C GLN A 139 -7.06 3.36 5.11
N VAL A 140 -7.40 3.26 6.39
CA VAL A 140 -6.43 2.89 7.42
C VAL A 140 -5.85 1.50 7.11
N GLY A 141 -4.53 1.39 7.18
CA GLY A 141 -3.76 0.18 6.86
C GLY A 141 -3.24 0.11 5.43
N ASP A 142 -3.66 1.02 4.54
CA ASP A 142 -3.10 1.08 3.19
C ASP A 142 -1.65 1.59 3.21
N VAL A 143 -0.91 1.23 2.17
CA VAL A 143 0.47 1.66 1.93
C VAL A 143 0.55 2.25 0.53
N ALA A 144 1.04 3.48 0.40
CA ALA A 144 1.42 4.04 -0.88
C ALA A 144 2.93 3.83 -1.11
N ILE A 145 3.31 3.39 -2.30
CA ILE A 145 4.70 3.26 -2.74
C ILE A 145 4.85 4.00 -4.05
N THR A 146 5.84 4.89 -4.14
CA THR A 146 6.27 5.46 -5.41
C THR A 146 7.63 4.88 -5.77
N ILE A 147 7.69 4.34 -6.97
CA ILE A 147 8.90 3.83 -7.59
C ILE A 147 9.25 4.68 -8.79
N GLU A 148 10.53 4.74 -9.07
CA GLU A 148 11.07 5.28 -10.30
C GLU A 148 11.53 4.09 -11.17
N ILE A 149 11.18 4.10 -12.45
CA ILE A 149 11.49 3.03 -13.39
C ILE A 149 12.48 3.51 -14.44
N SER A 150 13.43 2.65 -14.78
CA SER A 150 14.31 2.80 -15.93
C SER A 150 13.99 1.70 -16.94
N PRO A 151 13.35 2.03 -18.07
CA PRO A 151 13.15 1.08 -19.15
C PRO A 151 14.47 0.77 -19.89
N GLY A 152 14.53 -0.38 -20.56
CA GLY A 152 15.56 -0.66 -21.58
C GLY A 152 16.96 -0.95 -21.03
N CYS A 153 17.05 -1.64 -19.91
CA CYS A 153 18.34 -2.06 -19.35
C CYS A 153 19.09 -3.05 -20.26
N GLU A 154 20.37 -2.85 -20.56
CA GLU A 154 21.18 -3.85 -21.28
C GLU A 154 22.13 -4.58 -20.33
N ARG A 155 22.01 -5.91 -20.21
CA ARG A 155 22.97 -6.76 -19.46
C ARG A 155 23.28 -6.23 -18.05
N ARG A 156 22.23 -5.86 -17.30
CA ARG A 156 22.26 -5.24 -15.96
C ARG A 156 22.78 -3.79 -15.89
N LYS A 157 23.05 -3.16 -17.03
CA LYS A 157 23.29 -1.71 -17.11
C LYS A 157 22.00 -1.03 -17.50
N CYS A 158 21.38 -0.36 -16.55
CA CYS A 158 20.23 0.49 -16.81
C CYS A 158 20.70 1.92 -17.07
N PRO A 159 20.03 2.67 -17.96
CA PRO A 159 20.21 4.11 -17.98
C PRO A 159 19.92 4.68 -16.58
N PRO A 160 20.52 5.84 -16.23
CA PRO A 160 20.10 6.53 -15.02
C PRO A 160 18.60 6.78 -15.13
N PRO A 161 17.84 6.46 -14.09
CA PRO A 161 16.40 6.60 -14.15
C PRO A 161 16.03 8.09 -14.29
N ASP A 162 15.00 8.35 -15.10
CA ASP A 162 14.44 9.69 -15.28
C ASP A 162 13.32 9.90 -14.25
N LEU A 163 13.35 11.04 -13.57
CA LEU A 163 12.31 11.42 -12.60
C LEU A 163 10.94 11.58 -13.26
N SER A 164 10.86 11.63 -14.60
CA SER A 164 9.59 11.62 -15.34
C SER A 164 8.85 10.28 -15.29
N ASP A 165 9.54 9.18 -15.03
CA ASP A 165 9.00 7.82 -15.18
C ASP A 165 8.72 7.18 -13.81
N ASN A 166 7.91 7.87 -13.02
CA ASN A 166 7.47 7.40 -11.72
C ASN A 166 6.14 6.66 -11.81
N LEU A 167 6.05 5.52 -11.11
CA LEU A 167 4.79 4.82 -10.85
C LEU A 167 4.50 4.86 -9.36
N SER A 168 3.29 5.29 -9.03
CA SER A 168 2.76 5.30 -7.67
C SER A 168 1.67 4.26 -7.53
N TYR A 169 1.73 3.46 -6.47
CA TYR A 169 0.73 2.44 -6.16
C TYR A 169 0.15 2.67 -4.77
N ILE A 170 -1.15 2.44 -4.62
CA ILE A 170 -1.80 2.22 -3.31
C ILE A 170 -2.01 0.73 -3.17
N LEU A 171 -1.50 0.19 -2.07
CA LEU A 171 -1.53 -1.21 -1.74
C LEU A 171 -2.37 -1.45 -0.51
N ARG A 172 -3.12 -2.54 -0.54
CA ARG A 172 -4.05 -2.94 0.50
C ARG A 172 -3.83 -4.38 0.89
N LYS A 173 -4.03 -4.71 2.16
CA LYS A 173 -4.03 -6.09 2.62
C LYS A 173 -5.38 -6.74 2.31
N GLY A 174 -5.37 -7.78 1.50
CA GLY A 174 -6.53 -8.60 1.14
C GLY A 174 -6.42 -10.04 1.69
N PRO A 175 -7.35 -10.93 1.30
CA PRO A 175 -7.39 -12.31 1.80
C PRO A 175 -6.19 -13.16 1.36
N TYR A 176 -5.57 -12.82 0.23
CA TYR A 176 -4.46 -13.58 -0.36
C TYR A 176 -3.08 -12.95 -0.18
N GLY A 177 -2.98 -11.85 0.57
CA GLY A 177 -1.73 -11.09 0.69
C GLY A 177 -1.96 -9.60 0.49
N TRP A 178 -0.89 -8.88 0.19
CA TRP A 178 -0.99 -7.51 -0.30
C TRP A 178 -1.42 -7.52 -1.77
N TYR A 179 -2.10 -6.47 -2.20
CA TYR A 179 -2.45 -6.29 -3.59
C TYR A 179 -2.46 -4.82 -3.96
N ILE A 180 -2.32 -4.55 -5.25
CA ILE A 180 -2.43 -3.22 -5.82
C ILE A 180 -3.90 -2.86 -5.93
N PHE A 181 -4.33 -1.95 -5.08
CA PHE A 181 -5.68 -1.40 -5.11
C PHE A 181 -5.80 -0.34 -6.19
N TYR A 182 -4.75 0.48 -6.37
CA TYR A 182 -4.71 1.55 -7.35
C TYR A 182 -3.29 1.82 -7.83
N GLY A 183 -3.13 2.27 -9.07
CA GLY A 183 -1.86 2.72 -9.64
C GLY A 183 -2.03 3.95 -10.53
N ASP A 184 -1.11 4.91 -10.45
CA ASP A 184 -1.05 6.11 -11.29
C ASP A 184 0.41 6.45 -11.62
N ASN A 185 0.65 7.07 -12.76
CA ASN A 185 1.97 7.53 -13.22
C ASN A 185 2.09 9.06 -13.30
N ARG A 186 1.04 9.79 -12.91
CA ARG A 186 0.98 11.27 -12.99
C ARG A 186 1.20 11.94 -11.64
N TYR A 187 0.93 11.23 -10.56
CA TYR A 187 0.88 11.80 -9.22
C TYR A 187 1.73 10.99 -8.24
N ASP A 188 2.46 11.69 -7.38
CA ASP A 188 3.09 11.09 -6.21
C ASP A 188 2.00 10.83 -5.15
N LEU A 189 1.65 9.56 -4.96
CA LEU A 189 0.63 9.15 -3.99
C LEU A 189 1.16 9.09 -2.55
N THR A 190 2.45 9.35 -2.35
CA THR A 190 3.10 9.39 -1.04
C THR A 190 3.24 10.83 -0.53
N ASP A 191 3.36 11.82 -1.41
CA ASP A 191 3.44 13.24 -1.03
C ASP A 191 2.20 13.65 -0.24
N ARG A 192 2.38 14.28 0.92
CA ARG A 192 1.27 14.78 1.74
C ARG A 192 0.67 16.07 1.21
N ASN A 193 1.45 16.85 0.49
CA ASN A 193 1.05 18.16 -0.02
C ASN A 193 0.46 18.09 -1.43
N ASN A 194 0.43 16.89 -2.03
CA ASN A 194 -0.24 16.71 -3.30
C ASN A 194 -1.70 17.16 -3.14
N LEU A 195 -2.13 18.04 -4.05
CA LEU A 195 -3.42 18.76 -4.03
C LEU A 195 -4.62 17.80 -4.06
N LEU A 196 -4.38 16.53 -4.38
CA LEU A 196 -5.36 15.46 -4.28
C LEU A 196 -5.64 15.03 -2.82
N TRP A 197 -4.77 15.38 -1.85
CA TRP A 197 -4.88 14.96 -0.46
C TRP A 197 -5.36 16.04 0.50
N THR A 198 -4.96 17.30 0.27
CA THR A 198 -5.12 18.39 1.24
C THR A 198 -5.89 19.58 0.67
N CYS A 199 -6.66 20.25 1.52
CA CYS A 199 -7.18 21.59 1.25
C CYS A 199 -6.16 22.70 1.57
N ASP A 200 -5.03 22.35 2.23
CA ASP A 200 -4.02 23.28 2.76
C ASP A 200 -3.14 23.95 1.69
N GLY A 201 -3.36 23.66 0.41
CA GLY A 201 -2.61 24.22 -0.72
C GLY A 201 -3.18 25.53 -1.29
N TRP A 202 -4.30 26.02 -0.76
CA TRP A 202 -4.78 27.36 -1.11
C TRP A 202 -4.02 28.38 -0.26
N PRO A 203 -3.31 29.35 -0.86
CA PRO A 203 -2.70 30.43 -0.10
C PRO A 203 -3.78 31.08 0.77
N ASP A 204 -3.50 31.24 2.07
CA ASP A 204 -4.36 32.01 2.97
C ASP A 204 -4.69 33.35 2.29
N GLY A 205 -5.94 33.53 1.88
CA GLY A 205 -6.42 34.74 1.18
C GLY A 205 -6.67 34.64 -0.32
N TRP A 206 -6.61 33.46 -0.95
CA TRP A 206 -7.07 33.31 -2.34
C TRP A 206 -8.61 33.36 -2.41
N THR A 207 -9.16 34.50 -2.82
CA THR A 207 -10.61 34.74 -3.02
C THR A 207 -11.04 34.64 -4.49
N GLY A 208 -10.14 34.20 -5.37
CA GLY A 208 -10.43 34.07 -6.79
C GLY A 208 -11.27 32.83 -7.09
N PRO A 209 -12.11 32.86 -8.15
CA PRO A 209 -12.74 31.65 -8.67
C PRO A 209 -11.66 30.80 -9.33
N GLY A 210 -11.00 29.95 -8.55
CA GLY A 210 -10.26 28.82 -9.10
C GLY A 210 -11.24 27.94 -9.88
N PRO A 211 -10.79 27.17 -10.88
CA PRO A 211 -11.69 26.39 -11.75
C PRO A 211 -12.52 25.31 -11.01
N PHE A 212 -12.33 25.12 -9.69
CA PHE A 212 -13.08 24.15 -8.88
C PHE A 212 -13.33 24.63 -7.42
N PRO A 213 -14.19 25.63 -7.18
CA PRO A 213 -14.47 26.17 -5.84
C PRO A 213 -15.29 25.23 -4.93
N GLU A 214 -15.90 24.17 -5.47
CA GLU A 214 -16.91 23.38 -4.74
C GLU A 214 -16.36 22.22 -3.90
N TYR A 215 -15.04 21.98 -3.85
CA TYR A 215 -14.49 20.71 -3.35
C TYR A 215 -13.69 20.78 -2.03
N CYS A 216 -13.75 21.89 -1.31
CA CYS A 216 -13.29 21.93 0.08
C CYS A 216 -14.41 22.57 0.91
N PRO A 217 -15.33 21.78 1.52
CA PRO A 217 -16.31 22.36 2.43
C PRO A 217 -15.57 23.07 3.56
N ASP A 218 -16.08 24.22 3.96
CA ASP A 218 -15.53 24.96 5.10
C ASP A 218 -15.38 24.02 6.30
N PRO A 219 -14.26 24.10 7.04
CA PRO A 219 -14.12 23.33 8.27
C PRO A 219 -15.33 23.63 9.16
N PRO A 220 -15.90 22.60 9.83
CA PRO A 220 -17.08 22.79 10.65
C PRO A 220 -16.80 23.91 11.65
N GLN A 221 -17.58 24.99 11.58
CA GLN A 221 -17.45 26.10 12.49
C GLN A 221 -17.68 25.57 13.91
N LYS A 222 -16.70 25.75 14.80
CA LYS A 222 -16.89 25.46 16.22
C LYS A 222 -18.07 26.31 16.71
N PRO A 223 -19.01 25.73 17.48
CA PRO A 223 -20.13 26.46 18.06
C PRO A 223 -19.67 27.55 19.02
#